data_AF-A0A8T3LT37-F1
#
_entry.id   AF-A0A8T3LT37-F1
#
_cell.length_a   1.000
_cell.length_b   1.000
_cell.length_c   1.000
_cell.angle_alpha   90.00
_cell.angle_beta   90.00
_cell.angle_gamma   90.00
#
_symmetry.space_group_name_H-M   'P 1'
#
loop_
_entity.id
_entity.type
_entity.pdbx_description
1 polymer ?
#
loop_
_entity_poly.entity_id
_entity_poly.type
_entity_poly.pdbx_seq_one_letter_code
_entity_poly.pdbx_strand_id
1 'polypeptide(L)'
;MARRLGNDERFVLSPRARRIAGWVAAILLVLGIAVVVGVLGGDGDGTPIGSTPSPSSVAGDRTAITFGTAIDPATGKVAEAAKVDRFAAGDTFAYSVALVGAVPEAVYVEVLRTGGAADEIVQEPVEAQILPDPDSIGFTVPTDDLLAVFGSGTYLMRIYVEPAGEPIAEGSFELVGADISPSAAP
;
A
#
# COMPACT_ATOMS: atom_id res chain seq x y z
N MET A 1 -9.33 25.93 54.85
CA MET A 1 -10.35 25.30 54.00
C MET A 1 -10.06 25.74 52.56
N ALA A 2 -9.23 25.05 51.77
CA ALA A 2 -9.44 23.80 51.04
C ALA A 2 -10.49 23.88 49.90
N ARG A 3 -10.03 24.06 48.65
CA ARG A 3 -10.39 23.35 47.37
C ARG A 3 -9.86 24.15 46.16
N ARG A 4 -8.81 23.63 45.48
CA ARG A 4 -8.77 23.00 44.13
C ARG A 4 -9.03 23.98 42.97
N LEU A 5 -8.05 24.39 42.14
CA LEU A 5 -7.15 23.68 41.20
C LEU A 5 -7.85 23.27 39.89
N GLY A 6 -7.50 23.98 38.81
CA GLY A 6 -7.36 23.52 37.43
C GLY A 6 -8.64 23.25 36.63
N ASN A 7 -8.79 23.87 35.46
CA ASN A 7 -8.22 23.26 34.26
C ASN A 7 -8.30 24.24 33.09
N ASP A 8 -7.15 24.56 32.51
CA ASP A 8 -7.04 25.14 31.19
C ASP A 8 -7.76 24.23 30.20
N GLU A 9 -8.74 24.76 29.47
CA GLU A 9 -9.30 24.15 28.26
C GLU A 9 -8.25 24.20 27.15
N ARG A 10 -7.14 23.48 27.33
CA ARG A 10 -6.30 23.06 26.22
C ARG A 10 -7.08 21.97 25.51
N PHE A 11 -7.64 22.32 24.35
CA PHE A 11 -8.12 21.38 23.35
C PHE A 11 -6.94 20.48 22.94
N VAL A 12 -6.71 19.42 23.72
CA VAL A 12 -5.80 18.34 23.36
C VAL A 12 -6.50 17.55 22.27
N LEU A 13 -6.16 17.86 21.02
CA LEU A 13 -6.49 17.01 19.87
C LEU A 13 -6.06 15.57 20.18
N SER A 14 -6.99 14.65 20.08
CA SER A 14 -6.77 13.22 20.36
C SER A 14 -5.71 12.63 19.40
N PRO A 15 -4.86 11.68 19.85
CA PRO A 15 -3.84 11.05 19.01
C PRO A 15 -4.39 10.38 17.74
N ARG A 16 -5.67 9.96 17.79
CA ARG A 16 -6.38 9.37 16.65
C ARG A 16 -6.69 10.38 15.53
N ALA A 17 -6.75 11.68 15.82
CA ALA A 17 -7.01 12.71 14.81
C ALA A 17 -5.76 13.08 13.98
N ARG A 18 -4.54 12.90 14.51
CA ARG A 18 -3.29 13.14 13.75
C ARG A 18 -2.98 12.03 12.74
N ARG A 19 -3.43 10.79 12.98
CA ARG A 19 -3.25 9.68 12.02
C ARG A 19 -4.08 9.82 10.75
N ILE A 20 -5.17 10.61 10.80
CA ILE A 20 -6.10 10.82 9.68
C ILE A 20 -5.70 12.06 8.86
N ALA A 21 -5.02 13.04 9.47
CA ALA A 21 -4.67 14.30 8.82
C ALA A 21 -3.62 14.17 7.70
N GLY A 22 -2.79 13.12 7.72
CA GLY A 22 -1.85 12.84 6.63
C GLY A 22 -2.55 12.38 5.34
N TRP A 23 -3.62 11.60 5.46
CA TRP A 23 -4.31 10.98 4.32
C TRP A 23 -5.38 11.87 3.68
N VAL A 24 -6.06 12.72 4.45
CA VAL A 24 -7.12 13.61 3.90
C VAL A 24 -6.54 14.72 3.02
N ALA A 25 -5.28 15.11 3.20
CA ALA A 25 -4.61 16.06 2.29
C ALA A 25 -4.25 15.42 0.92
N ALA A 26 -4.08 14.09 0.85
CA ALA A 26 -3.76 13.37 -0.39
C ALA A 26 -4.96 13.29 -1.37
N ILE A 27 -6.19 13.25 -0.86
CA ILE A 27 -7.40 13.11 -1.69
C ILE A 27 -7.69 14.37 -2.54
N LEU A 28 -7.21 15.55 -2.15
CA LEU A 28 -7.48 16.80 -2.89
C LEU A 28 -6.46 17.13 -3.99
N LEU A 29 -5.35 16.40 -4.13
CA LEU A 29 -4.33 16.69 -5.16
C LEU A 29 -4.34 15.70 -6.35
N VAL A 30 -5.04 14.57 -6.26
CA VAL A 30 -5.07 13.53 -7.31
C VAL A 30 -5.98 13.88 -8.51
N LEU A 31 -6.63 15.05 -8.50
CA LEU A 31 -7.51 15.50 -9.60
C LEU A 31 -6.80 16.28 -10.72
N GLY A 32 -5.47 16.42 -10.69
CA GLY A 32 -4.68 16.89 -11.82
C GLY A 32 -3.25 16.40 -11.67
N ILE A 33 -2.76 15.45 -12.45
CA ILE A 33 -2.40 15.66 -13.85
C ILE A 33 -2.52 14.32 -14.59
N ALA A 34 -3.54 14.21 -15.43
CA ALA A 34 -3.43 13.44 -16.65
C ALA A 34 -2.88 14.38 -17.74
N VAL A 35 -2.15 13.79 -18.71
CA VAL A 35 -1.77 14.32 -20.04
C VAL A 35 -0.34 14.88 -20.16
N VAL A 36 0.32 14.40 -21.24
CA VAL A 36 1.50 14.88 -22.00
C VAL A 36 2.80 14.11 -21.64
N VAL A 37 3.36 13.16 -22.42
CA VAL A 37 3.58 13.10 -23.89
C VAL A 37 3.62 11.64 -24.38
N GLY A 38 2.75 11.32 -25.33
CA GLY A 38 3.13 10.47 -26.46
C GLY A 38 3.16 11.35 -27.72
N VAL A 39 3.97 10.95 -28.71
CA VAL A 39 4.07 11.48 -30.09
C VAL A 39 5.11 12.60 -30.32
N LEU A 40 6.30 12.18 -30.79
CA LEU A 40 6.99 12.77 -31.95
C LEU A 40 8.07 11.79 -32.47
N GLY A 41 7.76 11.02 -33.53
CA GLY A 41 8.50 11.04 -34.82
C GLY A 41 9.50 9.88 -34.94
N GLY A 42 9.67 9.17 -36.06
CA GLY A 42 9.15 9.25 -37.41
C GLY A 42 9.66 8.04 -38.20
N ASP A 43 9.11 7.82 -39.39
CA ASP A 43 9.33 6.67 -40.27
C ASP A 43 10.83 6.43 -40.59
N GLY A 44 11.26 5.18 -40.44
CA GLY A 44 12.61 4.72 -40.80
C GLY A 44 12.62 3.22 -41.05
N ASP A 45 12.95 2.85 -42.29
CA ASP A 45 12.97 1.51 -42.84
C ASP A 45 13.75 0.46 -42.02
N GLY A 46 13.17 -0.75 -41.96
CA GLY A 46 13.83 -2.06 -41.96
C GLY A 46 15.06 -2.29 -41.09
N THR A 47 14.87 -2.90 -39.90
CA THR A 47 15.76 -3.94 -39.34
C THR A 47 15.04 -4.68 -38.20
N PRO A 48 15.05 -6.03 -38.11
CA PRO A 48 14.56 -6.71 -36.92
C PRO A 48 15.66 -6.65 -35.86
N ILE A 49 15.54 -5.70 -34.94
CA ILE A 49 16.47 -5.56 -33.81
C ILE A 49 15.75 -5.95 -32.53
N GLY A 50 16.35 -6.92 -31.85
CA GLY A 50 16.25 -7.09 -30.40
C GLY A 50 14.98 -7.75 -29.93
N SER A 51 15.09 -9.05 -29.63
CA SER A 51 14.29 -9.67 -28.58
C SER A 51 14.30 -8.74 -27.36
N THR A 52 13.16 -8.13 -27.06
CA THR A 52 12.94 -7.46 -25.79
C THR A 52 13.28 -8.47 -24.70
N PRO A 53 14.25 -8.21 -23.80
CA PRO A 53 14.37 -9.05 -22.64
C PRO A 53 13.06 -8.92 -21.87
N SER A 54 12.30 -10.02 -21.77
CA SER A 54 11.30 -10.16 -20.72
C SER A 54 11.99 -9.75 -19.41
N PRO A 55 11.40 -8.87 -18.58
CA PRO A 55 11.86 -8.72 -17.22
C PRO A 55 11.56 -10.06 -16.52
N SER A 56 12.51 -10.99 -16.63
CA SER A 56 12.58 -12.14 -15.78
C SER A 56 12.68 -11.60 -14.36
N SER A 57 11.65 -11.88 -13.58
CA SER A 57 11.55 -11.63 -12.16
C SER A 57 12.89 -11.99 -11.50
N VAL A 58 13.64 -10.96 -11.10
CA VAL A 58 14.87 -11.16 -10.34
C VAL A 58 14.41 -11.60 -8.95
N ALA A 59 14.34 -12.91 -8.75
CA ALA A 59 14.25 -13.52 -7.43
C ALA A 59 15.60 -13.33 -6.74
N GLY A 60 15.86 -12.10 -6.29
CA GLY A 60 16.68 -11.92 -5.09
C GLY A 60 15.87 -12.44 -3.91
N ASP A 61 16.53 -12.92 -2.86
CA ASP A 61 15.90 -13.25 -1.57
C ASP A 61 15.29 -11.97 -0.97
N ARG A 62 14.12 -11.57 -1.46
CA ARG A 62 13.33 -10.46 -0.94
C ARG A 62 12.60 -10.96 0.30
N THR A 63 12.54 -10.12 1.32
CA THR A 63 11.82 -10.48 2.54
C THR A 63 10.33 -10.61 2.21
N ALA A 64 9.69 -11.70 2.64
CA ALA A 64 8.27 -11.87 2.40
C ALA A 64 7.45 -10.85 3.22
N ILE A 65 6.49 -10.20 2.57
CA ILE A 65 5.47 -9.40 3.27
C ILE A 65 4.44 -10.36 3.86
N THR A 66 4.16 -10.20 5.15
CA THR A 66 3.07 -10.92 5.82
C THR A 66 1.83 -10.05 5.83
N PHE A 67 0.72 -10.58 5.32
CA PHE A 67 -0.59 -9.92 5.31
C PHE A 67 -1.52 -10.52 6.36
N GLY A 68 -2.47 -9.73 6.83
CA GLY A 68 -3.53 -10.17 7.74
C GLY A 68 -4.50 -9.07 8.11
N THR A 69 -5.39 -9.33 9.06
CA THR A 69 -6.44 -8.37 9.46
C THR A 69 -6.13 -7.59 10.74
N ALA A 70 -5.02 -7.88 11.40
CA ALA A 70 -4.63 -7.19 12.63
C ALA A 70 -3.10 -7.19 12.83
N ILE A 71 -2.60 -6.10 13.41
CA ILE A 71 -1.25 -5.99 13.96
C ILE A 71 -1.28 -6.35 15.45
N ASP A 72 -0.39 -7.24 15.88
CA ASP A 72 -0.11 -7.49 17.29
C ASP A 72 0.59 -6.25 17.88
N PRO A 73 -0.03 -5.55 18.86
CA PRO A 73 0.53 -4.33 19.42
C PRO A 73 1.81 -4.57 20.23
N ALA A 74 2.12 -5.81 20.65
CA ALA A 74 3.34 -6.11 21.38
C ALA A 74 4.57 -6.23 20.47
N THR A 75 4.37 -6.62 19.22
CA THR A 75 5.45 -6.91 18.28
C THR A 75 5.47 -6.00 17.05
N GLY A 76 4.41 -5.23 16.81
CA GLY A 76 4.27 -4.37 15.64
C GLY A 76 4.16 -5.16 14.32
N LYS A 77 3.86 -6.46 14.40
CA LYS A 77 3.77 -7.38 13.25
C LYS A 77 2.34 -7.88 13.10
N VAL A 78 1.99 -8.38 11.91
CA VAL A 78 0.71 -9.07 11.72
C VAL A 78 0.60 -10.24 12.70
N ALA A 79 -0.51 -10.28 13.46
CA ALA A 79 -0.74 -11.33 14.44
C ALA A 79 -0.90 -12.69 13.74
N GLU A 80 -0.26 -13.74 14.27
CA GLU A 80 -0.30 -15.09 13.68
C GLU A 80 -1.73 -15.60 13.41
N ALA A 81 -2.65 -15.37 14.36
CA ALA A 81 -4.04 -15.80 14.23
C ALA A 81 -4.88 -14.94 13.25
N ALA A 82 -4.34 -13.82 12.77
CA ALA A 82 -5.00 -12.88 11.87
C ALA A 82 -4.44 -12.92 10.44
N LYS A 83 -3.50 -13.83 10.15
CA LYS A 83 -2.87 -13.96 8.83
C LYS A 83 -3.88 -14.42 7.78
N VAL A 84 -4.04 -13.60 6.74
CA VAL A 84 -4.83 -13.86 5.54
C VAL A 84 -4.21 -13.10 4.38
N ASP A 85 -4.46 -13.55 3.16
CA ASP A 85 -4.02 -12.91 1.92
C ASP A 85 -5.20 -12.41 1.07
N ARG A 86 -6.44 -12.64 1.52
CA ARG A 86 -7.67 -12.28 0.83
C ARG A 86 -8.54 -11.38 1.71
N PHE A 87 -8.94 -10.24 1.18
CA PHE A 87 -9.61 -9.17 1.92
C PHE A 87 -10.89 -8.74 1.21
N ALA A 88 -11.98 -8.59 1.96
CA ALA A 88 -13.27 -8.09 1.47
C ALA A 88 -13.63 -6.73 2.09
N ALA A 89 -14.64 -6.08 1.54
CA ALA A 89 -15.24 -4.88 2.12
C ALA A 89 -15.61 -5.09 3.60
N GLY A 90 -15.32 -4.10 4.45
CA GLY A 90 -15.48 -4.20 5.91
C GLY A 90 -14.31 -4.85 6.67
N ASP A 91 -13.38 -5.51 5.98
CA ASP A 91 -12.15 -6.00 6.62
C ASP A 91 -11.17 -4.87 6.92
N THR A 92 -10.23 -5.15 7.81
CA THR A 92 -8.99 -4.37 7.93
C THR A 92 -7.92 -5.04 7.09
N PHE A 93 -7.24 -4.28 6.25
CA PHE A 93 -6.03 -4.70 5.58
C PHE A 93 -4.82 -4.34 6.45
N ALA A 94 -4.03 -5.33 6.85
CA ALA A 94 -2.78 -5.14 7.57
C ALA A 94 -1.63 -5.85 6.86
N TYR A 95 -0.46 -5.24 6.89
CA TYR A 95 0.76 -5.89 6.44
C TYR A 95 1.93 -5.58 7.38
N SER A 96 2.91 -6.48 7.40
CA SER A 96 4.16 -6.26 8.10
C SER A 96 5.34 -6.96 7.43
N VAL A 97 6.54 -6.43 7.66
CA VAL A 97 7.80 -7.02 7.21
C VAL A 97 8.73 -7.22 8.40
N ALA A 98 9.26 -8.42 8.55
CA ALA A 98 10.28 -8.74 9.54
C ALA A 98 11.67 -8.58 8.90
N LEU A 99 12.22 -7.37 8.94
CA LEU A 99 13.58 -7.13 8.45
C LEU A 99 14.62 -7.69 9.43
N VAL A 100 15.74 -8.13 8.89
CA VAL A 100 16.94 -8.47 9.65
C VAL A 100 17.86 -7.26 9.66
N GLY A 101 18.05 -6.63 10.81
CA GLY A 101 18.94 -5.48 10.99
C GLY A 101 18.21 -4.17 11.22
N ALA A 102 18.79 -3.05 10.77
CA ALA A 102 18.23 -1.73 10.97
C ALA A 102 16.95 -1.55 10.15
N VAL A 103 15.90 -1.09 10.81
CA VAL A 103 14.63 -0.72 10.17
C VAL A 103 14.75 0.75 9.73
N PRO A 104 14.41 1.09 8.48
CA PRO A 104 14.47 2.47 7.99
C PRO A 104 13.38 3.33 8.65
N GLU A 105 13.59 4.65 8.76
CA GLU A 105 12.59 5.55 9.36
C GLU A 105 11.31 5.69 8.49
N ALA A 106 11.44 5.44 7.19
CA ALA A 106 10.37 5.47 6.23
C ALA A 106 10.60 4.45 5.11
N VAL A 107 9.52 4.07 4.44
CA VAL A 107 9.55 3.17 3.29
C VAL A 107 8.70 3.70 2.15
N TYR A 108 8.93 3.23 0.93
CA TYR A 108 8.12 3.54 -0.23
C TYR A 108 7.41 2.27 -0.69
N VAL A 109 6.15 2.39 -1.09
CA VAL A 109 5.30 1.23 -1.42
C VAL A 109 4.81 1.34 -2.86
N GLU A 110 5.12 0.32 -3.65
CA GLU A 110 4.56 0.09 -4.98
C GLU A 110 3.48 -0.99 -4.89
N VAL A 111 2.39 -0.81 -5.63
CA VAL A 111 1.36 -1.84 -5.79
C VAL A 111 1.08 -2.04 -7.27
N LEU A 112 1.19 -3.29 -7.71
CA LEU A 112 0.86 -3.72 -9.06
C LEU A 112 -0.38 -4.61 -9.02
N ARG A 113 -1.32 -4.39 -9.94
CA ARG A 113 -2.39 -5.34 -10.24
C ARG A 113 -1.84 -6.40 -11.20
N THR A 114 -1.97 -7.67 -10.84
CA THR A 114 -1.41 -8.82 -11.59
C THR A 114 -2.47 -9.81 -12.09
N GLY A 115 -3.73 -9.69 -11.63
CA GLY A 115 -4.83 -10.56 -12.04
C GLY A 115 -5.43 -10.25 -13.44
N GLY A 116 -4.88 -9.27 -14.16
CA GLY A 116 -5.35 -8.82 -15.47
C GLY A 116 -4.60 -9.44 -16.66
N ALA A 117 -4.85 -8.92 -17.86
CA ALA A 117 -4.13 -9.36 -19.07
C ALA A 117 -2.66 -8.89 -19.09
N ALA A 118 -2.34 -7.85 -18.31
CA ALA A 118 -0.99 -7.33 -18.11
C ALA A 118 -0.88 -6.76 -16.69
N ASP A 119 0.35 -6.72 -16.17
CA ASP A 119 0.65 -6.07 -14.91
C ASP A 119 0.46 -4.55 -15.04
N GLU A 120 -0.26 -3.94 -14.10
CA GLU A 120 -0.58 -2.51 -14.07
C GLU A 120 -0.13 -1.92 -12.73
N ILE A 121 0.68 -0.87 -12.75
CA ILE A 121 1.05 -0.15 -11.52
C ILE A 121 -0.15 0.71 -11.10
N VAL A 122 -0.77 0.37 -9.96
CA VAL A 122 -1.90 1.11 -9.38
C VAL A 122 -1.47 2.06 -8.27
N GLN A 123 -0.23 1.93 -7.79
CA GLN A 123 0.42 2.86 -6.88
C GLN A 123 1.93 2.87 -7.14
N GLU A 124 2.49 4.04 -7.45
CA GLU A 124 3.94 4.23 -7.62
C GLU A 124 4.65 4.47 -6.27
N PRO A 125 5.92 4.05 -6.11
CA PRO A 125 6.67 4.20 -4.86
C PRO A 125 7.24 5.62 -4.67
N VAL A 126 6.42 6.66 -4.85
CA VAL A 126 6.87 8.07 -4.82
C VAL A 126 6.74 8.74 -3.46
N GLU A 127 5.77 8.31 -2.64
CA GLU A 127 5.50 8.91 -1.33
C GLU A 127 6.05 8.04 -0.19
N ALA A 128 6.81 8.66 0.71
CA ALA A 128 7.39 7.99 1.86
C ALA A 128 6.34 7.74 2.94
N GLN A 129 6.19 6.49 3.35
CA GLN A 129 5.39 6.08 4.50
C GLN A 129 6.26 6.06 5.75
N ILE A 130 6.01 7.00 6.66
CA ILE A 130 6.70 7.07 7.94
C ILE A 130 6.29 5.90 8.82
N LEU A 131 7.26 5.17 9.37
CA LEU A 131 6.96 4.03 10.22
C LEU A 131 6.38 4.48 11.56
N PRO A 132 5.27 3.88 12.02
CA PRO A 132 4.68 4.21 13.31
C PRO A 132 5.50 3.68 14.50
N ASP A 133 6.30 2.64 14.27
CA ASP A 133 7.19 1.99 15.24
C ASP A 133 8.58 1.86 14.59
N PRO A 134 9.66 2.31 15.25
CA PRO A 134 11.01 2.21 14.69
C PRO A 134 11.54 0.77 14.58
N ASP A 135 10.91 -0.21 15.23
CA ASP A 135 11.39 -1.59 15.27
C ASP A 135 10.63 -2.54 14.32
N SER A 136 9.59 -2.06 13.63
CA SER A 136 8.87 -2.85 12.63
C SER A 136 8.28 -2.03 11.49
N ILE A 137 8.22 -2.63 10.31
CA ILE A 137 7.37 -2.13 9.22
C ILE A 137 6.02 -2.79 9.42
N GLY A 138 5.02 -2.02 9.84
CA GLY A 138 3.66 -2.49 10.10
C GLY A 138 2.62 -1.41 9.87
N PHE A 139 1.65 -1.67 8.98
CA PHE A 139 0.59 -0.71 8.64
C PHE A 139 -0.78 -1.38 8.60
N THR A 140 -1.81 -0.56 8.82
CA THR A 140 -3.22 -0.95 8.73
C THR A 140 -4.00 0.08 7.94
N VAL A 141 -4.83 -0.37 7.02
CA VAL A 141 -5.72 0.45 6.18
C VAL A 141 -7.09 -0.24 6.10
N PRO A 142 -8.22 0.49 6.08
CA PRO A 142 -9.52 -0.11 5.79
C PRO A 142 -9.53 -0.74 4.39
N THR A 143 -10.01 -1.97 4.25
CA THR A 143 -10.08 -2.62 2.94
C THR A 143 -11.03 -1.88 1.98
N ASP A 144 -12.08 -1.23 2.51
CA ASP A 144 -13.00 -0.41 1.71
C ASP A 144 -12.29 0.72 0.95
N ASP A 145 -11.28 1.34 1.56
CA ASP A 145 -10.51 2.41 0.91
C ASP A 145 -9.66 1.84 -0.22
N LEU A 146 -9.04 0.68 -0.01
CA LEU A 146 -8.27 -0.01 -1.05
C LEU A 146 -9.17 -0.47 -2.20
N LEU A 147 -10.36 -0.99 -1.90
CA LEU A 147 -11.35 -1.37 -2.92
C LEU A 147 -11.88 -0.16 -3.70
N ALA A 148 -12.04 1.00 -3.06
CA ALA A 148 -12.49 2.21 -3.74
C ALA A 148 -11.44 2.76 -4.72
N VAL A 149 -10.16 2.64 -4.39
CA VAL A 149 -9.05 3.16 -5.21
C VAL A 149 -8.57 2.13 -6.23
N PHE A 150 -8.31 0.91 -5.79
CA PHE A 150 -7.74 -0.15 -6.63
C PHE A 150 -8.80 -1.05 -7.24
N GLY A 151 -10.00 -1.15 -6.68
CA GLY A 151 -10.99 -2.15 -7.10
C GLY A 151 -10.59 -3.58 -6.72
N SER A 152 -11.42 -4.55 -7.09
CA SER A 152 -11.16 -5.97 -6.83
C SER A 152 -10.10 -6.55 -7.76
N GLY A 153 -9.29 -7.48 -7.27
CA GLY A 153 -8.29 -8.19 -8.07
C GLY A 153 -7.17 -8.79 -7.23
N THR A 154 -6.20 -9.40 -7.92
CA THR A 154 -4.94 -9.86 -7.33
C THR A 154 -3.86 -8.80 -7.53
N TYR A 155 -3.10 -8.55 -6.46
CA TYR A 155 -2.09 -7.51 -6.40
C TYR A 155 -0.76 -8.06 -5.89
N LEU A 156 0.33 -7.46 -6.36
CA LEU A 156 1.68 -7.61 -5.83
C LEU A 156 2.06 -6.29 -5.15
N MET A 157 2.39 -6.34 -3.87
CA MET A 157 2.97 -5.23 -3.12
C MET A 157 4.49 -5.37 -3.09
N ARG A 158 5.19 -4.25 -3.27
CA ARG A 158 6.64 -4.16 -3.09
C ARG A 158 6.99 -2.98 -2.19
N ILE A 159 7.99 -3.17 -1.35
CA ILE A 159 8.46 -2.18 -0.39
C ILE A 159 9.91 -1.83 -0.68
N TYR A 160 10.23 -0.55 -0.66
CA TYR A 160 11.53 0.00 -1.01
C TYR A 160 12.03 0.91 0.12
N VAL A 161 13.36 1.00 0.24
CA VAL A 161 14.01 2.03 1.07
C VAL A 161 14.12 3.35 0.30
N GLU A 162 14.28 3.27 -1.03
CA GLU A 162 14.38 4.42 -1.94
C GLU A 162 13.48 4.18 -3.17
N PRO A 163 12.79 5.20 -3.71
CA PRO A 163 11.83 5.05 -4.82
C PRO A 163 12.39 4.37 -6.07
N ALA A 164 13.65 4.67 -6.41
CA ALA A 164 14.33 4.15 -7.60
C ALA A 164 15.25 2.97 -7.29
N GLY A 165 15.20 2.45 -6.06
CA GLY A 165 16.02 1.33 -5.60
C GLY A 165 15.43 -0.04 -5.93
N GLU A 166 16.10 -1.09 -5.49
CA GLU A 166 15.54 -2.44 -5.50
C GLU A 166 14.55 -2.63 -4.33
N PRO A 167 13.45 -3.37 -4.54
CA PRO A 167 12.52 -3.67 -3.46
C PRO A 167 13.19 -4.60 -2.44
N ILE A 168 13.05 -4.27 -1.17
CA ILE A 168 13.57 -5.05 -0.03
C ILE A 168 12.59 -6.14 0.44
N ALA A 169 11.31 -5.98 0.10
CA ALA A 169 10.27 -6.94 0.42
C ALA A 169 9.19 -6.97 -0.65
N GLU A 170 8.55 -8.13 -0.81
CA GLU A 170 7.42 -8.30 -1.71
C GLU A 170 6.42 -9.33 -1.19
N GLY A 171 5.18 -9.24 -1.65
CA GLY A 171 4.15 -10.21 -1.35
C GLY A 171 2.85 -9.93 -2.08
N SER A 172 2.07 -10.97 -2.30
CA SER A 172 0.80 -10.88 -3.03
C SER A 172 -0.41 -10.92 -2.10
N PHE A 173 -1.46 -10.20 -2.48
CA PHE A 173 -2.75 -10.22 -1.80
C PHE A 173 -3.91 -10.09 -2.80
N GLU A 174 -5.12 -10.42 -2.37
CA GLU A 174 -6.35 -10.35 -3.17
C GLU A 174 -7.36 -9.42 -2.50
N LEU A 175 -7.91 -8.47 -3.26
CA LEU A 175 -9.07 -7.67 -2.88
C LEU A 175 -10.31 -8.23 -3.57
N VAL A 176 -11.31 -8.57 -2.78
CA VAL A 176 -12.56 -9.17 -3.25
C VAL A 176 -13.64 -8.12 -3.15
N GLY A 177 -14.24 -7.78 -4.30
CA GLY A 177 -15.41 -6.91 -4.33
C GLY A 177 -16.59 -7.56 -3.64
N ALA A 178 -17.55 -6.77 -3.17
CA ALA A 178 -18.85 -7.31 -2.84
C ALA A 178 -19.43 -7.91 -4.12
N ASP A 179 -19.77 -9.21 -4.11
CA ASP A 179 -20.58 -9.81 -5.17
C ASP A 179 -21.86 -8.98 -5.29
N ILE A 180 -21.93 -8.13 -6.31
CA ILE A 180 -23.19 -7.52 -6.73
C ILE A 180 -23.97 -8.65 -7.40
N SER A 181 -24.59 -9.51 -6.58
CA SER A 181 -25.59 -10.44 -7.07
C SER A 181 -26.61 -9.62 -7.86
N PRO A 182 -26.81 -9.87 -9.17
CA PRO A 182 -27.86 -9.18 -9.89
C PRO A 182 -29.18 -9.53 -9.20
N SER A 183 -29.80 -8.51 -8.61
CA SER A 183 -31.14 -8.61 -8.03
C SER A 183 -32.06 -9.24 -9.09
N ALA A 184 -32.59 -10.41 -8.78
CA ALA A 184 -33.61 -11.06 -9.59
C ALA A 184 -34.79 -10.08 -9.74
N ALA A 185 -35.00 -9.60 -10.96
CA ALA A 185 -36.17 -8.80 -11.30
C ALA A 185 -37.44 -9.67 -11.16
N PRO A 186 -38.56 -9.07 -10.71
CA PRO A 186 -39.80 -9.78 -10.40
C PRO A 186 -40.49 -10.42 -11.60
#